data_AF-A0A8T4VTI7-F1
#
_entry.id   AF-A0A8T4VTI7-F1
#
_cell.length_a   1.000
_cell.length_b   1.000
_cell.length_c   1.000
_cell.angle_alpha   90.00
_cell.angle_beta   90.00
_cell.angle_gamma   90.00
#
_symmetry.space_group_name_H-M   'P 1'
#
loop_
_entity.id
_entity.type
_entity.pdbx_description
1 polymer ?
#
loop_
_entity_poly.entity_id
_entity_poly.type
_entity_poly.pdbx_seq_one_letter_code
_entity_poly.pdbx_strand_id
1 'polypeptide(L)'
;MRHKLFTGIILLTICMGLLSMQAAAQNDTGDEWDWEWFGFAGLGVFMCFIPVVAVIIAIAIGVWMYRDAERRGENGALWLIIGLVGGIIGLIIWFIVRPDVGAKKKRQQPGERHCPSCGRAIPFDAKVCPYCGTTFE
;
A
#
# COMPACT_ATOMS: atom_id res chain seq x y z
N MET A 1 14.19 -11.83 3.81
CA MET A 1 14.28 -12.58 2.54
C MET A 1 13.70 -11.83 1.33
N ARG A 2 12.58 -11.11 1.44
CA ARG A 2 11.99 -10.38 0.29
C ARG A 2 12.64 -9.03 -0.08
N HIS A 3 13.29 -8.34 0.85
CA HIS A 3 14.15 -7.20 0.50
C HIS A 3 15.34 -7.66 -0.36
N LYS A 4 15.91 -8.85 -0.06
CA LYS A 4 16.95 -9.52 -0.85
C LYS A 4 16.46 -10.05 -2.20
N LEU A 5 15.16 -10.31 -2.34
CA LEU A 5 14.55 -10.71 -3.61
C LEU A 5 14.39 -9.52 -4.55
N PHE A 6 13.93 -8.36 -4.07
CA PHE A 6 13.85 -7.15 -4.89
C PHE A 6 15.22 -6.58 -5.23
N THR A 7 16.14 -6.48 -4.25
CA THR A 7 17.54 -6.14 -4.57
C THR A 7 18.20 -7.19 -5.43
N GLY A 8 17.86 -8.47 -5.26
CA GLY A 8 18.32 -9.57 -6.09
C GLY A 8 17.84 -9.47 -7.53
N ILE A 9 16.56 -9.16 -7.77
CA ILE A 9 15.99 -8.96 -9.13
C ILE A 9 16.59 -7.71 -9.78
N ILE A 10 16.77 -6.62 -9.03
CA ILE A 10 17.43 -5.39 -9.51
C ILE A 10 18.90 -5.68 -9.84
N LEU A 11 19.63 -6.41 -9.00
CA LEU A 11 21.02 -6.83 -9.27
C LEU A 11 21.13 -7.83 -10.42
N LEU A 12 20.19 -8.78 -10.56
CA LEU A 12 20.16 -9.76 -11.65
C LEU A 12 19.89 -9.08 -12.99
N THR A 13 18.98 -8.12 -13.03
CA THR A 13 18.66 -7.35 -14.24
C THR A 13 19.80 -6.40 -14.61
N ILE A 14 20.45 -5.76 -13.64
CA ILE A 14 21.67 -4.98 -13.86
C ILE A 14 22.82 -5.88 -14.35
N CYS A 15 22.99 -7.08 -13.79
CA CYS A 15 24.05 -8.02 -14.16
C CYS A 15 23.82 -8.63 -15.56
N MET A 16 22.58 -8.99 -15.91
CA MET A 16 22.22 -9.42 -17.26
C MET A 16 22.40 -8.30 -18.29
N GLY A 17 22.10 -7.05 -17.92
CA GLY A 17 22.35 -5.87 -18.76
C GLY A 17 23.84 -5.55 -18.98
N LEU A 18 24.70 -5.86 -17.99
CA LEU A 18 26.15 -5.73 -18.11
C LEU A 18 26.77 -6.88 -18.92
N LEU A 19 26.24 -8.10 -18.83
CA LEU A 19 26.72 -9.24 -19.62
C LEU A 19 26.47 -9.05 -21.12
N SER A 20 25.32 -8.46 -21.50
CA SER A 20 25.04 -8.15 -22.91
C SER A 20 26.01 -7.11 -23.49
N MET A 21 26.62 -6.24 -22.67
CA MET A 21 27.67 -5.32 -23.13
C MET A 21 29.00 -6.01 -23.44
N GLN A 22 29.23 -7.23 -22.95
CA GLN A 22 30.47 -7.96 -23.20
C GLN A 22 30.40 -8.82 -24.48
N ALA A 23 29.19 -9.24 -24.87
CA ALA A 23 28.98 -10.05 -26.08
C ALA A 23 29.08 -9.24 -27.39
N ALA A 24 28.82 -7.93 -27.34
CA ALA A 24 28.93 -7.04 -28.49
C ALA A 24 30.39 -6.68 -28.87
N ALA A 25 31.39 -7.15 -28.12
CA ALA A 25 32.80 -6.84 -28.37
C ALA A 25 33.50 -7.85 -29.30
N GLN A 26 32.80 -8.85 -29.87
CA GLN A 26 33.43 -9.91 -30.69
C GLN A 26 32.82 -10.16 -32.08
N ASN A 27 31.73 -9.52 -32.50
CA ASN A 27 31.15 -9.78 -33.83
C ASN A 27 31.69 -8.80 -34.89
N ASP A 28 32.68 -9.26 -35.64
CA ASP A 28 33.14 -8.64 -36.88
C ASP A 28 32.35 -9.26 -38.04
N THR A 29 31.18 -8.71 -38.36
CA THR A 29 30.41 -9.09 -39.54
C THR A 29 29.95 -7.86 -40.30
N GLY A 30 30.49 -7.72 -41.51
CA GLY A 30 30.12 -6.70 -42.48
C GLY A 30 28.69 -6.92 -42.98
N ASP A 31 27.96 -5.80 -42.98
CA ASP A 31 26.75 -5.46 -43.71
C ASP A 31 25.63 -6.52 -43.78
N GLU A 32 24.64 -6.42 -42.89
CA GLU A 32 23.22 -6.36 -43.29
C GLU A 32 22.40 -5.84 -42.10
N TRP A 33 21.48 -4.90 -42.33
CA TRP A 33 20.63 -4.24 -41.33
C TRP A 33 20.30 -5.09 -40.09
N ASP A 34 21.08 -4.90 -39.02
CA ASP A 34 20.99 -5.74 -37.82
C ASP A 34 19.70 -5.45 -37.05
N TRP A 35 18.69 -6.29 -37.25
CA TRP A 35 17.46 -6.33 -36.45
C TRP A 35 17.75 -6.54 -34.95
N GLU A 36 18.96 -7.00 -34.63
CA GLU A 36 19.53 -7.06 -33.27
C GLU A 36 19.86 -5.68 -32.71
N TRP A 37 20.37 -4.71 -33.49
CA TRP A 37 20.64 -3.34 -33.02
C TRP A 37 19.35 -2.56 -32.71
N PHE A 38 18.29 -2.73 -33.51
CA PHE A 38 16.95 -2.22 -33.17
C PHE A 38 16.37 -2.93 -31.94
N GLY A 39 16.68 -4.23 -31.78
CA GLY A 39 16.38 -5.01 -30.57
C GLY A 39 17.12 -4.51 -29.33
N PHE A 40 18.41 -4.19 -29.42
CA PHE A 40 19.25 -3.68 -28.32
C PHE A 40 18.95 -2.22 -27.97
N ALA A 41 18.66 -1.37 -28.95
CA ALA A 41 18.19 -0.01 -28.72
C ALA A 41 16.76 0.00 -28.12
N GLY A 42 15.88 -0.87 -28.60
CA GLY A 42 14.53 -1.09 -28.04
C GLY A 42 14.57 -1.69 -26.63
N LEU A 43 15.41 -2.70 -26.40
CA LEU A 43 15.65 -3.30 -25.08
C LEU A 43 16.30 -2.30 -24.12
N GLY A 44 17.23 -1.45 -24.57
CA GLY A 44 17.86 -0.42 -23.75
C GLY A 44 16.86 0.61 -23.23
N VAL A 45 15.93 1.05 -24.09
CA VAL A 45 14.82 1.94 -23.69
C VAL A 45 13.83 1.19 -22.78
N PHE A 46 13.41 -0.02 -23.13
CA PHE A 46 12.51 -0.82 -22.27
C PHE A 46 13.13 -1.15 -20.90
N MET A 47 14.44 -1.41 -20.83
CA MET A 47 15.16 -1.77 -19.61
C MET A 47 15.37 -0.58 -18.67
N CYS A 48 15.28 0.66 -19.17
CA CYS A 48 15.34 1.86 -18.34
C CYS A 48 13.94 2.38 -17.97
N PHE A 49 12.96 2.30 -18.88
CA PHE A 49 11.59 2.76 -18.61
C PHE A 49 10.79 1.82 -17.70
N ILE A 50 10.93 0.50 -17.84
CA ILE A 50 10.24 -0.48 -16.97
C ILE A 50 10.55 -0.28 -15.48
N PRO A 51 11.81 -0.20 -15.02
CA PRO A 51 12.08 -0.02 -13.60
C PRO A 51 11.64 1.35 -13.09
N VAL A 52 11.72 2.40 -13.92
CA VAL A 52 11.21 3.74 -13.56
C VAL A 52 9.70 3.69 -13.34
N VAL A 53 8.95 3.08 -14.26
CA VAL A 53 7.49 2.90 -14.13
C VAL A 53 7.16 2.02 -12.91
N ALA A 54 7.90 0.95 -12.67
CA ALA A 54 7.71 0.09 -11.51
C ALA A 54 7.94 0.83 -10.19
N VAL A 55 8.97 1.69 -10.11
CA VAL A 55 9.23 2.54 -8.93
C VAL A 55 8.11 3.57 -8.75
N ILE A 56 7.64 4.22 -9.81
CA ILE A 56 6.51 5.15 -9.76
C ILE A 56 5.26 4.44 -9.22
N ILE A 57 4.95 3.24 -9.72
CA ILE A 57 3.81 2.43 -9.26
C ILE A 57 3.99 2.05 -7.78
N ALA A 58 5.18 1.62 -7.37
CA ALA A 58 5.45 1.26 -5.96
C ALA A 58 5.26 2.46 -5.02
N ILE A 59 5.74 3.64 -5.41
CA ILE A 59 5.54 4.89 -4.66
C ILE A 59 4.05 5.24 -4.60
N ALA A 60 3.33 5.16 -5.73
CA ALA A 60 1.90 5.43 -5.79
C ALA A 60 1.10 4.49 -4.87
N ILE A 61 1.43 3.19 -4.87
CA ILE A 61 0.84 2.20 -3.97
C ILE A 61 1.16 2.53 -2.51
N GLY A 62 2.40 2.91 -2.19
CA GLY A 62 2.80 3.32 -0.84
C GLY A 62 2.02 4.54 -0.33
N VAL A 63 1.91 5.59 -1.15
CA VAL A 63 1.12 6.79 -0.84
C VAL A 63 -0.36 6.46 -0.68
N TRP A 64 -0.89 5.58 -1.53
CA TRP A 64 -2.28 5.12 -1.43
C TRP A 64 -2.53 4.35 -0.13
N MET A 65 -1.64 3.43 0.23
CA MET A 65 -1.71 2.63 1.46
C MET A 65 -1.71 3.52 2.71
N TYR A 66 -0.80 4.50 2.77
CA TYR A 66 -0.74 5.49 3.85
C TYR A 66 -2.07 6.24 3.99
N ARG A 67 -2.59 6.76 2.86
CA ARG A 67 -3.82 7.56 2.84
C ARG A 67 -5.07 6.72 3.14
N ASP A 68 -5.11 5.45 2.72
CA ASP A 68 -6.22 4.54 3.06
C ASP A 68 -6.23 4.22 4.56
N ALA A 69 -5.06 4.04 5.19
CA ALA A 69 -4.97 3.80 6.62
C ALA A 69 -5.38 5.02 7.46
N GLU A 70 -4.93 6.22 7.10
CA GLU A 70 -5.36 7.46 7.79
C GLU A 70 -6.87 7.70 7.67
N ARG A 71 -7.46 7.49 6.49
CA ARG A 71 -8.91 7.64 6.28
C ARG A 71 -9.74 6.72 7.18
N ARG A 72 -9.18 5.59 7.61
CA ARG A 72 -9.84 4.61 8.48
C ARG A 72 -9.61 4.88 9.97
N GLY A 73 -8.84 5.90 10.32
CA GLY A 73 -8.51 6.23 11.72
C GLY A 73 -7.49 5.27 12.34
N GLU A 74 -6.67 4.63 11.50
CA GLU A 74 -5.47 3.91 11.93
C GLU A 74 -4.24 4.78 11.69
N ASN A 75 -3.14 4.48 12.40
CA ASN A 75 -1.89 5.21 12.22
C ASN A 75 -1.28 4.88 10.85
N GLY A 76 -1.47 5.79 9.88
CA GLY A 76 -1.03 5.59 8.50
C GLY A 76 0.47 5.36 8.36
N ALA A 77 1.30 6.05 9.17
CA ALA A 77 2.75 5.84 9.18
C ALA A 77 3.15 4.43 9.63
N LEU A 78 2.43 3.86 10.60
CA LEU A 78 2.71 2.52 11.12
C LEU A 78 2.38 1.46 10.07
N TRP A 79 1.21 1.58 9.43
CA TRP A 79 0.80 0.71 8.32
C TRP A 79 1.66 0.88 7.07
N LEU A 80 2.16 2.10 6.81
CA LEU A 80 3.12 2.36 5.74
C LEU A 80 4.46 1.66 6.02
N ILE A 81 5.00 1.73 7.23
CA ILE A 81 6.24 1.05 7.61
C ILE A 81 6.06 -0.48 7.49
N ILE A 82 4.95 -1.02 7.99
CA ILE A 82 4.63 -2.45 7.86
C ILE A 82 4.47 -2.84 6.37
N GLY A 83 3.84 -1.99 5.56
CA GLY A 83 3.71 -2.18 4.11
C GLY A 83 5.05 -2.13 3.37
N LEU A 84 5.94 -1.23 3.78
CA LEU A 84 7.25 -1.01 3.15
C LEU A 84 8.22 -2.15 3.50
N VAL A 85 8.33 -2.51 4.78
CA VAL A 85 9.16 -3.63 5.25
C VAL A 85 8.57 -4.97 4.81
N GLY A 86 7.24 -5.07 4.88
CA GLY A 86 6.48 -6.26 4.55
C GLY A 86 6.21 -6.43 3.07
N GLY A 87 6.52 -5.47 2.19
CA GLY A 87 6.23 -5.47 0.74
C GLY A 87 4.79 -5.88 0.39
N ILE A 88 4.63 -6.67 -0.66
CA ILE A 88 3.34 -7.27 -1.06
C ILE A 88 2.60 -7.97 0.10
N ILE A 89 3.29 -8.74 0.96
CA ILE A 89 2.69 -9.38 2.15
C ILE A 89 2.13 -8.34 3.11
N GLY A 90 2.79 -7.21 3.33
CA GLY A 90 2.26 -6.12 4.16
C GLY A 90 0.96 -5.54 3.59
N LEU A 91 0.87 -5.45 2.26
CA LEU A 91 -0.33 -5.03 1.56
C LEU A 91 -1.47 -6.05 1.67
N ILE A 92 -1.15 -7.35 1.57
CA ILE A 92 -2.12 -8.44 1.79
C ILE A 92 -2.65 -8.41 3.23
N ILE A 93 -1.77 -8.26 4.22
CA ILE A 93 -2.15 -8.15 5.64
C ILE A 93 -3.07 -6.94 5.84
N TRP A 94 -2.72 -5.79 5.25
CA TRP A 94 -3.58 -4.61 5.31
C TRP A 94 -4.96 -4.88 4.75
N PHE A 95 -5.07 -5.55 3.60
CA PHE A 95 -6.37 -5.89 3.00
C PHE A 95 -7.21 -6.84 3.88
N ILE A 96 -6.59 -7.79 4.56
CA ILE A 96 -7.27 -8.72 5.48
C ILE A 96 -7.75 -8.01 6.74
N VAL A 97 -6.90 -7.17 7.34
CA VAL A 97 -7.18 -6.49 8.61
C VAL A 97 -7.99 -5.20 8.42
N ARG A 98 -8.18 -4.77 7.17
CA ARG A 98 -8.78 -3.50 6.77
C ARG A 98 -10.10 -3.23 7.51
N PRO A 99 -10.13 -2.28 8.47
CA PRO A 99 -11.34 -1.97 9.21
C PRO A 99 -12.29 -1.12 8.35
N ASP A 100 -13.61 -1.23 8.58
CA ASP A 100 -14.61 -0.40 7.91
C ASP A 100 -14.40 1.09 8.18
N VAL A 101 -14.72 1.92 7.19
CA VAL A 101 -14.58 3.36 7.29
C VAL A 101 -15.48 3.88 8.41
N GLY A 102 -14.88 4.43 9.47
CA GLY A 102 -15.61 4.96 10.62
C GLY A 102 -15.91 3.96 11.74
N ALA A 103 -15.36 2.73 11.71
CA ALA A 103 -15.56 1.74 12.77
C ALA A 103 -15.17 2.24 14.17
N LYS A 104 -14.05 2.99 14.30
CA LYS A 104 -13.65 3.58 15.59
C LYS A 104 -14.60 4.66 16.09
N LYS A 105 -15.19 5.45 15.18
CA LYS A 105 -16.16 6.50 15.56
C LYS A 105 -17.42 5.89 16.19
N LYS A 106 -17.88 4.73 15.71
CA LYS A 106 -19.03 4.02 16.29
C LYS A 106 -18.75 3.46 17.69
N ARG A 107 -17.53 2.95 17.94
CA ARG A 107 -17.15 2.40 19.26
C ARG A 107 -17.04 3.46 20.36
N GLN A 108 -16.73 4.70 19.98
CA GLN A 108 -16.62 5.82 20.92
C GLN A 108 -17.99 6.43 21.26
N GLN A 109 -19.08 6.09 20.55
CA GLN A 109 -20.40 6.60 20.88
C GLN A 109 -20.92 5.87 22.13
N PRO A 110 -21.28 6.58 23.21
CA PRO A 110 -21.97 5.96 24.34
C PRO A 110 -23.23 5.32 23.79
N GLY A 111 -23.45 4.03 24.07
CA GLY A 111 -24.62 3.32 23.56
C GLY A 111 -25.91 4.04 23.96
N GLU A 112 -27.00 3.75 23.28
CA GLU A 112 -28.30 4.32 23.60
C GLU A 112 -29.10 3.34 24.48
N ARG A 113 -29.70 3.84 25.56
CA ARG A 113 -30.62 3.10 26.43
C ARG A 113 -31.99 3.76 26.43
N HIS A 114 -33.03 2.97 26.67
CA HIS A 114 -34.38 3.52 26.85
C HIS A 114 -34.57 3.87 28.34
N CYS A 115 -35.10 5.05 28.61
CA CYS A 115 -35.45 5.46 29.97
C CYS A 115 -36.56 4.54 30.51
N PRO A 116 -36.40 3.90 31.68
CA PRO A 116 -37.43 3.04 32.29
C PRO A 116 -38.70 3.80 32.71
N SER A 117 -38.62 5.12 32.93
CA SER A 117 -39.77 5.93 33.38
C SER A 117 -40.60 6.46 32.20
N CYS A 118 -39.97 6.92 31.13
CA CYS A 118 -40.68 7.53 29.99
C CYS A 118 -40.55 6.78 28.66
N GLY A 119 -39.72 5.74 28.59
CA GLY A 119 -39.51 4.93 27.38
C GLY A 119 -38.71 5.60 26.26
N ARG A 120 -38.25 6.86 26.41
CA ARG A 120 -37.46 7.54 25.37
C ARG A 120 -36.00 7.08 25.35
N ALA A 121 -35.42 7.05 24.16
CA ALA A 121 -34.02 6.75 23.94
C ALA A 121 -33.14 7.92 24.46
N ILE A 122 -32.13 7.57 25.26
CA ILE A 122 -31.18 8.48 25.90
C ILE A 122 -29.78 7.84 25.88
N PRO A 123 -28.70 8.62 25.85
CA PRO A 123 -27.36 8.03 25.85
C PRO A 123 -27.03 7.43 27.23
N PHE A 124 -26.22 6.35 27.26
CA PHE A 124 -25.88 5.62 28.49
C PHE A 124 -25.12 6.48 29.52
N ASP A 125 -24.44 7.54 29.09
CA ASP A 125 -23.68 8.48 29.93
C ASP A 125 -24.56 9.54 30.61
N ALA A 126 -25.83 9.66 30.23
CA ALA A 126 -26.76 10.59 30.87
C ALA A 126 -27.13 10.11 32.29
N LYS A 127 -26.78 10.90 33.30
CA LYS A 127 -27.18 10.69 34.71
C LYS A 127 -28.63 11.10 34.98
N VAL A 128 -29.20 11.98 34.15
CA VAL A 128 -30.56 12.51 34.28
C VAL A 128 -31.24 12.47 32.93
N CYS A 129 -32.49 12.01 32.87
CA CYS A 129 -33.28 12.05 31.65
C CYS A 129 -33.68 13.49 31.31
N PRO A 130 -33.35 14.03 30.12
CA PRO A 130 -33.72 15.39 29.73
C PRO A 130 -35.23 15.55 29.45
N TYR A 131 -35.97 14.45 29.31
CA TYR A 131 -37.38 14.46 28.97
C TYR A 131 -38.31 14.33 30.17
N CYS A 132 -37.93 13.55 31.19
CA CYS A 132 -38.75 13.30 32.38
C CYS A 132 -38.09 13.69 33.70
N GLY A 133 -36.80 14.03 33.71
CA GLY A 133 -36.09 14.43 34.92
C GLY A 133 -35.69 13.27 35.85
N THR A 134 -35.99 12.02 35.51
CA THR A 134 -35.56 10.85 36.31
C THR A 134 -34.03 10.72 36.32
N THR A 135 -33.46 10.64 37.51
CA THR A 135 -32.04 10.34 37.77
C THR A 135 -31.78 8.83 37.69
N PHE A 136 -30.64 8.47 37.11
CA PHE A 136 -30.13 7.10 37.08
C PHE A 136 -28.89 7.05 37.99
N GLU A 137 -29.07 6.58 39.22
CA GLU A 137 -27.97 6.28 40.16
C GLU A 137 -27.38 4.90 39.91
#